data_AF-A0A7C9AK14-F1
#
_entry.id   AF-A0A7C9AK14-F1
#
_cell.length_a   1.000
_cell.length_b   1.000
_cell.length_c   1.000
_cell.angle_alpha   90.00
_cell.angle_beta   90.00
_cell.angle_gamma   90.00
#
_symmetry.space_group_name_H-M   'P 1'
#
loop_
_entity.id
_entity.type
_entity.pdbx_description
1 polymer ?
#
loop_
_entity_poly.entity_id
_entity_poly.type
_entity_poly.pdbx_seq_one_letter_code
_entity_poly.pdbx_strand_id
1 'polypeptide(L)'
;MFHGMDVNRPEVVFKYLPMLSFTESYIYQLDSWNEKMISVQRSTVVDENSSGDIFITESDPFQPLILLLGHHGMLTERIREELSLGEEYWALERKLCTALRQEVEISIDDVMRAIHLKSFDYRVLNLLLYQLRGEQVNDLHMEFLSVSEFLVEISDDLYDYEEDVLENNFNVLRMFARIYGTSAAPAKLAKCVAEAEENYENLSKALDPELSVNYRRRCEEATKEGGKLSGHPLGSWTIPPLIADEDHYRSTFQSSP
;
A
#
# COMPACT_ATOMS: atom_id res chain seq x y z
N MET A 1 -15.10 9.46 -6.82
CA MET A 1 -15.93 8.59 -7.70
C MET A 1 -17.03 7.91 -6.90
N PHE A 2 -16.73 6.99 -5.98
CA PHE A 2 -17.73 6.33 -5.13
C PHE A 2 -18.53 7.26 -4.21
N HIS A 3 -17.99 8.44 -3.94
CA HIS A 3 -18.53 9.37 -2.95
C HIS A 3 -19.36 10.51 -3.55
N GLY A 4 -19.76 10.44 -4.83
CA GLY A 4 -20.59 11.48 -5.46
C GLY A 4 -20.06 12.92 -5.34
N MET A 5 -18.77 13.08 -5.06
CA MET A 5 -18.12 14.38 -4.88
C MET A 5 -17.56 14.85 -6.21
N ASP A 6 -17.76 16.14 -6.48
CA ASP A 6 -17.21 16.82 -7.64
C ASP A 6 -15.97 17.63 -7.20
N VAL A 7 -14.81 17.27 -7.75
CA VAL A 7 -13.53 17.95 -7.49
C VAL A 7 -13.55 19.41 -7.96
N ASN A 8 -14.44 19.76 -8.89
CA ASN A 8 -14.60 21.12 -9.41
C ASN A 8 -15.46 22.00 -8.50
N ARG A 9 -15.88 21.49 -7.33
CA ARG A 9 -16.65 22.22 -6.31
C ARG A 9 -15.78 22.49 -5.09
N PRO A 10 -15.05 23.62 -5.03
CA PRO A 10 -14.10 23.92 -3.97
C PRO A 10 -14.73 23.84 -2.57
N GLU A 11 -16.00 24.20 -2.43
CA GLU A 11 -16.71 24.15 -1.15
C GLU A 11 -16.80 22.74 -0.56
N VAL A 12 -16.93 21.70 -1.41
CA VAL A 12 -16.96 20.30 -0.96
C VAL A 12 -15.55 19.83 -0.63
N VAL A 13 -14.57 20.22 -1.45
CA VAL A 13 -13.15 19.91 -1.23
C VAL A 13 -12.68 20.49 0.10
N PHE A 14 -12.81 21.79 0.32
CA PHE A 14 -12.34 22.45 1.55
C PHE A 14 -13.10 22.02 2.81
N LYS A 15 -14.33 21.49 2.67
CA LYS A 15 -15.08 20.96 3.80
C LYS A 15 -14.46 19.67 4.35
N TYR A 16 -13.99 18.77 3.48
CA TYR A 16 -13.54 17.43 3.88
C TYR A 16 -12.01 17.27 3.89
N LEU A 17 -11.31 18.04 3.06
CA LEU A 17 -9.85 17.96 2.89
C LEU A 17 -9.08 18.04 4.20
N PRO A 18 -9.39 18.92 5.19
CA PRO A 18 -8.59 19.00 6.41
C PRO A 18 -8.52 17.68 7.18
N MET A 19 -9.62 16.94 7.27
CA MET A 19 -9.66 15.67 8.00
C MET A 19 -8.99 14.54 7.21
N LEU A 20 -9.22 14.50 5.90
CA LEU A 20 -8.62 13.49 5.01
C LEU A 20 -7.11 13.66 4.95
N SER A 21 -6.63 14.87 4.65
CA SER A 21 -5.20 15.18 4.58
C SER A 21 -4.49 14.99 5.92
N PHE A 22 -5.13 15.32 7.05
CA PHE A 22 -4.55 15.03 8.36
C PHE A 22 -4.39 13.52 8.57
N THR A 23 -5.44 12.75 8.27
CA THR A 23 -5.42 11.29 8.46
C THR A 23 -4.37 10.63 7.58
N GLU A 24 -4.35 10.95 6.30
CA GLU A 24 -3.36 10.50 5.33
C GLU A 24 -1.94 10.86 5.79
N SER A 25 -1.68 12.14 6.08
CA SER A 25 -0.36 12.61 6.52
C SER A 25 0.10 11.94 7.82
N TYR A 26 -0.83 11.59 8.71
CA TYR A 26 -0.51 10.88 9.95
C TYR A 26 -0.09 9.44 9.66
N ILE A 27 -0.84 8.73 8.81
CA ILE A 27 -0.51 7.35 8.42
C ILE A 27 0.83 7.31 7.68
N TYR A 28 1.07 8.21 6.71
CA TYR A 28 2.34 8.31 6.00
C TYR A 28 3.55 8.55 6.94
N GLN A 29 3.38 9.36 8.00
CA GLN A 29 4.44 9.55 8.99
C GLN A 29 4.75 8.26 9.77
N LEU A 30 3.72 7.49 10.13
CA LEU A 30 3.90 6.20 10.80
C LEU A 30 4.56 5.18 9.88
N ASP A 31 4.19 5.17 8.59
CA ASP A 31 4.78 4.29 7.58
C ASP A 31 6.28 4.57 7.40
N SER A 32 6.65 5.83 7.22
CA SER A 32 8.06 6.25 7.18
C SER A 32 8.83 5.92 8.46
N TRP A 33 8.17 5.86 9.62
CA TRP A 33 8.82 5.40 10.86
C TRP A 33 9.00 3.89 10.87
N ASN A 34 8.02 3.13 10.36
CA ASN A 34 8.11 1.68 10.23
C ASN A 34 9.30 1.25 9.34
N GLU A 35 9.43 1.86 8.16
CA GLU A 35 10.54 1.61 7.23
C GLU A 35 11.90 1.94 7.88
N LYS A 36 11.99 3.05 8.62
CA LYS A 36 13.20 3.41 9.37
C LYS A 36 13.57 2.37 10.43
N MET A 37 12.61 1.69 11.06
CA MET A 37 12.91 0.61 12.00
C MET A 37 13.57 -0.59 11.30
N ILE A 38 13.16 -0.89 10.07
CA ILE A 38 13.75 -1.97 9.24
C ILE A 38 15.18 -1.58 8.81
N SER A 39 15.40 -0.30 8.52
CA SER A 39 16.72 0.21 8.16
C SER A 39 17.67 0.31 9.36
N VAL A 40 17.24 0.73 10.55
CA VAL A 40 18.10 0.84 11.76
C VAL A 40 18.57 -0.51 12.28
N GLN A 41 17.84 -1.60 12.04
CA GLN A 41 18.33 -2.97 12.29
C GLN A 41 19.57 -3.35 11.45
N ARG A 42 20.03 -2.47 10.54
CA ARG A 42 21.30 -2.55 9.79
C ARG A 42 22.53 -2.14 10.61
N SER A 43 22.34 -1.33 11.65
CA SER A 43 23.41 -0.64 12.37
C SER A 43 23.39 -0.96 13.86
N THR A 44 23.56 -2.22 14.23
CA THR A 44 23.98 -2.58 15.60
C THR A 44 25.47 -2.28 15.80
N VAL A 45 25.81 -1.00 15.77
CA VAL A 45 26.80 -0.40 16.65
C VAL A 45 26.00 0.60 17.47
N VAL A 46 25.67 0.21 18.69
CA VAL A 46 24.83 0.99 19.60
C VAL A 46 25.56 2.28 19.94
N ASP A 47 25.11 3.41 19.39
CA ASP A 47 25.53 4.73 19.86
C ASP A 47 24.52 5.14 20.95
N GLU A 48 24.94 5.01 22.22
CA GLU A 48 24.10 5.18 23.43
C GLU A 48 23.61 6.63 23.68
N ASN A 49 23.67 7.54 22.69
CA ASN A 49 23.46 8.98 22.89
C ASN A 49 22.29 9.61 22.10
N SER A 50 21.45 8.85 21.42
CA SER A 50 20.23 9.36 20.77
C SER A 50 18.97 9.15 21.62
N SER A 51 19.04 9.55 22.89
CA SER A 51 17.92 9.51 23.85
C SER A 51 16.88 10.62 23.62
N GLY A 52 16.48 10.86 22.36
CA GLY A 52 15.59 11.95 21.96
C GLY A 52 14.33 11.55 21.18
N ASP A 53 14.38 10.51 20.32
CA ASP A 53 13.33 10.27 19.31
C ASP A 53 12.64 8.89 19.41
N ILE A 54 12.87 8.12 20.47
CA ILE A 54 12.21 6.82 20.66
C ILE A 54 11.06 6.96 21.65
N PHE A 55 9.97 7.62 21.25
CA PHE A 55 8.77 7.78 22.09
C PHE A 55 7.56 6.97 21.62
N ILE A 56 7.75 5.95 20.78
CA ILE A 56 6.69 5.02 20.37
C ILE A 56 7.28 3.60 20.30
N THR A 57 7.57 3.00 21.44
CA THR A 57 7.97 1.58 21.48
C THR A 57 7.01 0.70 22.26
N GLU A 58 5.95 1.26 22.88
CA GLU A 58 4.97 0.47 23.64
C GLU A 58 3.50 0.93 23.52
N SER A 59 3.22 2.03 22.81
CA SER A 59 1.85 2.54 22.64
C SER A 59 1.30 2.23 21.25
N ASP A 60 0.02 1.83 21.19
CA ASP A 60 -0.77 1.72 19.96
C ASP A 60 -0.53 2.95 19.05
N PRO A 61 0.05 2.77 17.85
CA PRO A 61 0.47 3.88 16.99
C PRO A 61 -0.72 4.67 16.46
N PHE A 62 -1.91 4.08 16.39
CA PHE A 62 -3.12 4.73 15.93
C PHE A 62 -3.94 5.36 17.05
N GLN A 63 -3.60 5.14 18.31
CA GLN A 63 -4.35 5.67 19.45
C GLN A 63 -4.60 7.19 19.35
N PRO A 64 -3.64 8.05 18.96
CA PRO A 64 -3.91 9.48 18.78
C PRO A 64 -4.94 9.77 17.68
N LEU A 65 -4.86 9.06 16.55
CA LEU A 65 -5.81 9.19 15.45
C LEU A 65 -7.20 8.69 15.85
N ILE A 66 -7.28 7.55 16.54
CA ILE A 66 -8.53 6.98 17.08
C ILE A 66 -9.22 7.97 18.02
N LEU A 67 -8.48 8.60 18.93
CA LEU A 67 -9.01 9.60 19.85
C LEU A 67 -9.53 10.84 19.11
N LEU A 68 -8.80 11.33 18.11
CA LEU A 68 -9.20 12.45 17.28
C LEU A 68 -10.50 12.14 16.52
N LEU A 69 -10.53 11.04 15.78
CA LEU A 69 -11.71 10.61 15.02
C LEU A 69 -12.92 10.39 15.94
N GLY A 70 -12.69 9.83 17.13
CA GLY A 70 -13.73 9.65 18.15
C GLY A 70 -14.29 10.99 18.65
N HIS A 71 -13.43 11.97 18.94
CA HIS A 71 -13.85 13.30 19.37
C HIS A 71 -14.71 14.03 18.32
N HIS A 72 -14.44 13.79 17.04
CA HIS A 72 -15.20 14.36 15.94
C HIS A 72 -16.40 13.50 15.50
N GLY A 73 -16.70 12.39 16.19
CA GLY A 73 -17.81 11.51 15.85
C GLY A 73 -17.65 10.77 14.51
N MET A 74 -16.41 10.61 14.05
CA MET A 74 -16.07 9.95 12.77
C MET A 74 -15.56 8.53 12.93
N LEU A 75 -15.15 8.15 14.14
CA LEU A 75 -14.67 6.79 14.40
C LEU A 75 -15.82 5.79 14.31
N THR A 76 -15.64 4.77 13.48
CA THR A 76 -16.51 3.60 13.39
C THR A 76 -15.72 2.34 13.69
N GLU A 77 -16.40 1.24 14.03
CA GLU A 77 -15.73 -0.04 14.23
C GLU A 77 -14.99 -0.51 12.97
N ARG A 78 -15.57 -0.27 11.78
CA ARG A 78 -14.90 -0.60 10.52
C ARG A 78 -13.61 0.20 10.30
N ILE A 79 -13.58 1.49 10.66
CA ILE A 79 -12.35 2.30 10.60
C ILE A 79 -11.32 1.76 11.61
N ARG A 80 -11.76 1.39 12.82
CA ARG A 80 -10.88 0.80 13.84
C ARG A 80 -10.27 -0.52 13.34
N GLU A 81 -11.07 -1.37 12.70
CA GLU A 81 -10.61 -2.62 12.10
C GLU A 81 -9.58 -2.35 11.00
N GLU A 82 -9.83 -1.45 10.05
CA GLU A 82 -8.86 -1.13 9.00
C GLU A 82 -7.54 -0.57 9.55
N LEU A 83 -7.57 0.25 10.60
CA LEU A 83 -6.35 0.72 11.27
C LEU A 83 -5.59 -0.44 11.92
N SER A 84 -6.29 -1.38 12.58
CA SER A 84 -5.64 -2.56 13.16
C SER A 84 -5.01 -3.46 12.09
N LEU A 85 -5.60 -3.53 10.90
CA LEU A 85 -5.03 -4.21 9.74
C LEU A 85 -3.78 -3.50 9.20
N GLY A 86 -3.72 -2.17 9.27
CA GLY A 86 -2.50 -1.42 8.98
C GLY A 86 -1.36 -1.73 9.95
N GLU A 87 -1.66 -1.92 11.24
CA GLU A 87 -0.66 -2.36 12.21
C GLU A 87 -0.16 -3.79 11.89
N GLU A 88 -1.07 -4.69 11.49
CA GLU A 88 -0.72 -6.03 11.02
C GLU A 88 0.20 -5.97 9.79
N TYR A 89 -0.11 -5.10 8.82
CA TYR A 89 0.74 -4.86 7.65
C TYR A 89 2.16 -4.48 8.05
N TRP A 90 2.33 -3.46 8.90
CA TRP A 90 3.66 -3.04 9.33
C TRP A 90 4.43 -4.14 10.05
N ALA A 91 3.75 -4.98 10.83
CA ALA A 91 4.37 -6.14 11.46
C ALA A 91 4.83 -7.19 10.43
N LEU A 92 4.01 -7.46 9.41
CA LEU A 92 4.36 -8.36 8.30
C LEU A 92 5.51 -7.82 7.48
N GLU A 93 5.50 -6.54 7.14
CA GLU A 93 6.58 -5.87 6.40
C GLU A 93 7.92 -6.03 7.15
N ARG A 94 7.96 -5.66 8.43
CA ARG A 94 9.16 -5.84 9.26
C ARG A 94 9.62 -7.31 9.28
N LYS A 95 8.69 -8.26 9.45
CA LYS A 95 8.98 -9.69 9.48
C LYS A 95 9.58 -10.16 8.15
N LEU A 96 8.95 -9.83 7.03
CA LEU A 96 9.32 -10.27 5.69
C LEU A 96 10.66 -9.67 5.25
N CYS A 97 10.87 -8.37 5.46
CA CYS A 97 12.12 -7.70 5.12
C CYS A 97 13.29 -8.15 5.99
N THR A 98 13.03 -8.52 7.26
CA THR A 98 14.04 -9.15 8.13
C THR A 98 14.38 -10.56 7.65
N ALA A 99 13.36 -11.36 7.30
CA ALA A 99 13.55 -12.72 6.80
C ALA A 99 14.33 -12.75 5.47
N LEU A 100 14.05 -11.82 4.55
CA LEU A 100 14.84 -11.63 3.33
C LEU A 100 16.32 -11.43 3.64
N ARG A 101 16.63 -10.48 4.53
CA ARG A 101 18.01 -10.14 4.90
C ARG A 101 18.75 -11.28 5.60
N GLN A 102 18.04 -12.03 6.44
CA GLN A 102 18.61 -13.16 7.18
C GLN A 102 18.61 -14.47 6.38
N GLU A 103 18.18 -14.41 5.12
CA GLU A 103 17.99 -15.57 4.23
C GLU A 103 17.11 -16.67 4.84
N VAL A 104 16.16 -16.31 5.70
CA VAL A 104 15.21 -17.24 6.31
C VAL A 104 14.08 -17.56 5.32
N GLU A 105 13.42 -18.71 5.51
CA GLU A 105 12.25 -19.11 4.73
C GLU A 105 11.12 -18.07 4.85
N ILE A 106 10.52 -17.72 3.70
CA ILE A 106 9.43 -16.76 3.60
C ILE A 106 8.14 -17.51 3.27
N SER A 107 7.09 -17.25 4.04
CA SER A 107 5.75 -17.79 3.78
C SER A 107 5.08 -17.02 2.66
N ILE A 108 4.54 -17.73 1.66
CA ILE A 108 3.70 -17.11 0.63
C ILE A 108 2.43 -16.49 1.22
N ASP A 109 1.85 -17.10 2.26
CA ASP A 109 0.63 -16.60 2.89
C ASP A 109 0.86 -15.24 3.56
N ASP A 110 2.02 -15.05 4.21
CA ASP A 110 2.40 -13.77 4.81
C ASP A 110 2.63 -12.70 3.74
N VAL A 111 3.26 -13.06 2.61
CA VAL A 111 3.50 -12.14 1.48
C VAL A 111 2.20 -11.69 0.86
N MET A 112 1.29 -12.64 0.59
CA MET A 112 -0.03 -12.34 0.04
C MET A 112 -0.85 -11.51 1.02
N ARG A 113 -0.78 -11.80 2.32
CA ARG A 113 -1.43 -11.00 3.34
C ARG A 113 -0.88 -9.58 3.37
N ALA A 114 0.44 -9.40 3.33
CA ALA A 114 1.07 -8.07 3.35
C ALA A 114 0.62 -7.21 2.17
N ILE A 115 0.71 -7.70 0.93
CA ILE A 115 0.31 -6.92 -0.26
C ILE A 115 -1.19 -6.57 -0.24
N HIS A 116 -2.05 -7.43 0.31
CA HIS A 116 -3.48 -7.12 0.47
C HIS A 116 -3.77 -6.09 1.57
N LEU A 117 -2.84 -5.88 2.50
CA LEU A 117 -2.99 -4.91 3.58
C LEU A 117 -2.26 -3.59 3.32
N LYS A 118 -1.36 -3.54 2.33
CA LYS A 118 -0.47 -2.40 2.06
C LYS A 118 -1.22 -1.06 1.94
N SER A 119 -2.30 -1.01 1.15
CA SER A 119 -3.11 0.20 0.93
C SER A 119 -4.23 0.45 1.97
N PHE A 120 -4.07 0.02 3.22
CA PHE A 120 -5.12 0.19 4.23
C PHE A 120 -5.50 1.66 4.47
N ASP A 121 -4.56 2.59 4.27
CA ASP A 121 -4.75 4.03 4.37
C ASP A 121 -5.82 4.52 3.38
N TYR A 122 -5.76 4.03 2.14
CA TYR A 122 -6.74 4.31 1.10
C TYR A 122 -8.14 3.83 1.50
N ARG A 123 -8.24 2.65 2.11
CA ARG A 123 -9.52 2.12 2.64
C ARG A 123 -10.04 2.98 3.80
N VAL A 124 -9.18 3.38 4.74
CA VAL A 124 -9.53 4.30 5.84
C VAL A 124 -10.05 5.62 5.29
N LEU A 125 -9.40 6.23 4.29
CA LEU A 125 -9.85 7.48 3.66
C LEU A 125 -11.22 7.33 2.99
N ASN A 126 -11.47 6.20 2.31
CA ASN A 126 -12.78 5.94 1.70
C ASN A 126 -13.88 5.77 2.76
N LEU A 127 -13.59 5.09 3.88
CA LEU A 127 -14.54 4.97 5.00
C LEU A 127 -14.82 6.33 5.66
N LEU A 128 -13.80 7.16 5.84
CA LEU A 128 -13.96 8.52 6.35
C LEU A 128 -14.83 9.37 5.43
N LEU A 129 -14.70 9.23 4.11
CA LEU A 129 -15.56 9.92 3.15
C LEU A 129 -17.03 9.53 3.27
N TYR A 130 -17.34 8.26 3.53
CA TYR A 130 -18.70 7.83 3.86
C TYR A 130 -19.22 8.52 5.13
N GLN A 131 -18.42 8.52 6.20
CA GLN A 131 -18.80 9.14 7.48
C GLN A 131 -18.99 10.66 7.38
N LEU A 132 -18.06 11.36 6.72
CA LEU A 132 -18.12 12.81 6.50
C LEU A 132 -19.36 13.24 5.71
N ARG A 133 -19.90 12.35 4.88
CA ARG A 133 -21.12 12.57 4.10
C ARG A 133 -22.39 12.10 4.81
N GLY A 134 -22.27 11.37 5.92
CA GLY A 134 -23.39 10.74 6.61
C GLY A 134 -24.06 9.64 5.79
N GLU A 135 -23.29 8.95 4.93
CA GLU A 135 -23.79 7.86 4.10
C GLU A 135 -23.38 6.50 4.66
N GLN A 136 -24.23 5.50 4.42
CA GLN A 136 -23.90 4.12 4.74
C GLN A 136 -22.80 3.62 3.80
N VAL A 137 -21.85 2.87 4.37
CA VAL A 137 -20.78 2.25 3.59
C VAL A 137 -21.40 1.23 2.63
N ASN A 138 -21.00 1.29 1.36
CA ASN A 138 -21.39 0.29 0.38
C ASN A 138 -20.32 -0.80 0.31
N ASP A 139 -20.67 -2.02 0.72
CA ASP A 139 -19.75 -3.15 0.75
C ASP A 139 -19.18 -3.51 -0.62
N LEU A 140 -20.00 -3.42 -1.67
CA LEU A 140 -19.54 -3.68 -3.03
C LEU A 140 -18.47 -2.68 -3.47
N HIS A 141 -18.58 -1.41 -3.03
CA HIS A 141 -17.55 -0.42 -3.32
C HIS A 141 -16.25 -0.77 -2.60
N MET A 142 -16.31 -1.16 -1.33
CA MET A 142 -15.12 -1.52 -0.56
C MET A 142 -14.46 -2.80 -1.08
N GLU A 143 -15.25 -3.80 -1.50
CA GLU A 143 -14.74 -5.03 -2.12
C GLU A 143 -14.04 -4.74 -3.46
N PHE A 144 -14.69 -3.94 -4.32
CA PHE A 144 -14.08 -3.50 -5.58
C PHE A 144 -12.78 -2.73 -5.36
N LEU A 145 -12.77 -1.80 -4.39
CA LEU A 145 -11.57 -1.04 -4.05
C LEU A 145 -10.43 -1.95 -3.59
N SER A 146 -10.72 -2.98 -2.80
CA SER A 146 -9.69 -3.90 -2.31
C SER A 146 -9.01 -4.72 -3.42
N VAL A 147 -9.73 -5.05 -4.49
CA VAL A 147 -9.11 -5.69 -5.66
C VAL A 147 -8.36 -4.69 -6.52
N SER A 148 -8.93 -3.49 -6.69
CA SER A 148 -8.28 -2.44 -7.48
C SER A 148 -6.96 -1.96 -6.84
N GLU A 149 -6.92 -1.79 -5.53
CA GLU A 149 -5.72 -1.36 -4.81
C GLU A 149 -4.64 -2.44 -4.89
N PHE A 150 -4.99 -3.72 -4.74
CA PHE A 150 -4.05 -4.83 -4.89
C PHE A 150 -3.33 -4.82 -6.25
N LEU A 151 -4.06 -4.52 -7.33
CA LEU A 151 -3.45 -4.38 -8.65
C LEU A 151 -2.55 -3.14 -8.75
N VAL A 152 -2.94 -2.03 -8.13
CA VAL A 152 -2.12 -0.81 -8.07
C VAL A 152 -0.83 -1.07 -7.30
N GLU A 153 -0.88 -1.71 -6.13
CA GLU A 153 0.30 -2.05 -5.33
C GLU A 153 1.27 -2.97 -6.09
N ILE A 154 0.77 -3.96 -6.84
CA ILE A 154 1.66 -4.77 -7.69
C ILE A 154 2.29 -3.89 -8.77
N SER A 155 1.53 -2.97 -9.38
CA SER A 155 2.08 -2.07 -10.40
C SER A 155 3.19 -1.18 -9.83
N ASP A 156 2.99 -0.65 -8.64
CA ASP A 156 3.93 0.22 -7.95
C ASP A 156 5.17 -0.57 -7.52
N ASP A 157 5.01 -1.75 -6.91
CA ASP A 157 6.13 -2.67 -6.61
C ASP A 157 6.95 -3.03 -7.88
N LEU A 158 6.30 -3.23 -9.03
CA LEU A 158 7.03 -3.52 -10.27
C LEU A 158 7.80 -2.29 -10.80
N TYR A 159 7.29 -1.09 -10.52
CA TYR A 159 7.92 0.17 -10.93
C TYR A 159 9.09 0.52 -10.01
N ASP A 160 8.92 0.38 -8.70
CA ASP A 160 9.88 0.75 -7.66
C ASP A 160 10.85 -0.38 -7.27
N TYR A 161 10.77 -1.53 -7.96
CA TYR A 161 11.52 -2.75 -7.66
C TYR A 161 13.01 -2.53 -7.34
N GLU A 162 13.72 -1.72 -8.14
CA GLU A 162 15.14 -1.46 -7.94
C GLU A 162 15.40 -0.63 -6.67
N GLU A 163 14.58 0.39 -6.42
CA GLU A 163 14.66 1.26 -5.23
C GLU A 163 14.33 0.45 -3.97
N ASP A 164 13.28 -0.37 -4.01
CA ASP A 164 12.90 -1.24 -2.91
C ASP A 164 14.00 -2.26 -2.55
N VAL A 165 14.73 -2.79 -3.55
CA VAL A 165 15.90 -3.64 -3.31
C VAL A 165 17.01 -2.87 -2.59
N LEU A 166 17.25 -1.61 -2.98
CA LEU A 166 18.30 -0.77 -2.38
C LEU A 166 17.98 -0.42 -0.92
N GLU A 167 16.72 -0.09 -0.65
CA GLU A 167 16.26 0.37 0.67
C GLU A 167 15.86 -0.79 1.60
N ASN A 168 15.69 -1.99 1.05
CA ASN A 168 15.18 -3.17 1.72
C ASN A 168 13.71 -3.00 2.19
N ASN A 169 12.89 -2.37 1.36
CA ASN A 169 11.45 -2.17 1.57
C ASN A 169 10.65 -3.38 1.06
N PHE A 170 9.42 -3.57 1.53
CA PHE A 170 8.62 -4.69 1.06
C PHE A 170 8.28 -4.52 -0.42
N ASN A 171 8.47 -5.60 -1.19
CA ASN A 171 8.13 -5.66 -2.61
C ASN A 171 7.74 -7.09 -2.98
N VAL A 172 6.57 -7.27 -3.57
CA VAL A 172 6.02 -8.59 -3.87
C VAL A 172 6.87 -9.38 -4.87
N LEU A 173 7.51 -8.73 -5.83
CA LEU A 173 8.38 -9.42 -6.79
C LEU A 173 9.66 -9.93 -6.12
N ARG A 174 10.26 -9.16 -5.21
CA ARG A 174 11.40 -9.61 -4.38
C ARG A 174 11.03 -10.84 -3.57
N MET A 175 9.87 -10.82 -2.92
CA MET A 175 9.37 -11.94 -2.13
C MET A 175 9.12 -13.18 -2.99
N PHE A 176 8.50 -13.02 -4.16
CA PHE A 176 8.27 -14.11 -5.09
C PHE A 176 9.60 -14.70 -5.61
N ALA A 177 10.59 -13.87 -5.90
CA ALA A 177 11.93 -14.31 -6.30
C ALA A 177 12.59 -15.15 -5.19
N ARG A 178 12.45 -14.75 -3.92
CA ARG A 178 12.98 -15.51 -2.78
C ARG A 178 12.32 -16.87 -2.60
N ILE A 179 11.00 -16.97 -2.83
CA ILE A 179 10.21 -18.20 -2.64
C ILE A 179 10.34 -19.16 -3.83
N TYR A 180 10.19 -18.65 -5.05
CA TYR A 180 10.08 -19.47 -6.26
C TYR A 180 11.36 -19.50 -7.10
N GLY A 181 12.35 -18.67 -6.76
CA GLY A 181 13.54 -18.45 -7.57
C GLY A 181 13.28 -17.53 -8.77
N THR A 182 14.37 -16.97 -9.31
CA THR A 182 14.32 -15.94 -10.36
C THR A 182 13.71 -16.42 -11.68
N SER A 183 13.72 -17.72 -11.96
CA SER A 183 13.14 -18.28 -13.18
C SER A 183 11.61 -18.43 -13.13
N ALA A 184 11.05 -18.78 -11.97
CA ALA A 184 9.62 -19.07 -11.84
C ALA A 184 8.82 -17.90 -11.27
N ALA A 185 9.45 -16.98 -10.52
CA ALA A 185 8.78 -15.85 -9.89
C ALA A 185 7.96 -14.97 -10.86
N PRO A 186 8.46 -14.57 -12.05
CA PRO A 186 7.68 -13.75 -12.97
C PRO A 186 6.39 -14.44 -13.43
N ALA A 187 6.46 -15.73 -13.73
CA ALA A 187 5.30 -16.51 -14.17
C ALA A 187 4.27 -16.71 -13.04
N LYS A 188 4.74 -16.85 -11.79
CA LYS A 188 3.87 -16.94 -10.61
C LYS A 188 3.15 -15.63 -10.33
N LEU A 189 3.86 -14.50 -10.39
CA LEU A 189 3.28 -13.18 -10.19
C LEU A 189 2.28 -12.84 -11.32
N ALA A 190 2.63 -13.11 -12.58
CA ALA A 190 1.72 -12.91 -13.71
C ALA A 190 0.42 -13.71 -13.57
N LYS A 191 0.49 -14.94 -13.04
CA LYS A 191 -0.71 -15.73 -12.75
C LYS A 191 -1.57 -15.07 -11.66
N CYS A 192 -0.96 -14.58 -10.58
CA CYS A 192 -1.66 -13.89 -9.50
C CYS A 192 -2.36 -12.62 -9.99
N VAL A 193 -1.68 -11.84 -10.85
CA VAL A 193 -2.25 -10.65 -11.50
C VAL A 193 -3.46 -11.03 -12.35
N ALA A 194 -3.36 -12.07 -13.18
CA ALA A 194 -4.47 -12.49 -14.04
C ALA A 194 -5.72 -12.92 -13.24
N GLU A 195 -5.53 -13.61 -12.12
CA GLU A 195 -6.63 -13.99 -11.21
C GLU A 195 -7.29 -12.75 -10.56
N ALA A 196 -6.49 -11.75 -10.17
CA ALA A 196 -7.01 -10.50 -9.63
C ALA A 196 -7.70 -9.63 -10.70
N GLU A 197 -7.19 -9.59 -11.93
CA GLU A 197 -7.85 -8.91 -13.06
C GLU A 197 -9.21 -9.54 -13.39
N GLU A 198 -9.34 -10.87 -13.35
CA GLU A 198 -10.63 -11.54 -13.53
C GLU A 198 -11.63 -11.14 -12.43
N ASN A 199 -11.17 -11.10 -11.17
CA ASN A 199 -12.01 -10.66 -10.06
C ASN A 199 -12.41 -9.17 -10.20
N TYR A 200 -11.46 -8.31 -10.58
CA TYR A 200 -11.70 -6.90 -10.85
C TYR A 200 -12.78 -6.71 -11.91
N GLU A 201 -12.71 -7.44 -13.03
CA GLU A 201 -13.70 -7.38 -14.11
C GLU A 201 -15.09 -7.86 -13.67
N ASN A 202 -15.15 -8.88 -12.81
CA ASN A 202 -16.42 -9.37 -12.27
C ASN A 202 -17.08 -8.33 -11.34
N LEU A 203 -16.29 -7.73 -10.43
CA LEU A 203 -16.77 -6.68 -9.53
C LEU A 203 -17.14 -5.40 -10.30
N SER A 204 -16.35 -5.04 -11.32
CA SER A 204 -16.63 -3.87 -12.17
C SER A 204 -17.98 -3.97 -12.90
N LYS A 205 -18.38 -5.19 -13.31
CA LYS A 205 -19.70 -5.45 -13.92
C LYS A 205 -20.84 -5.40 -12.90
N ALA A 206 -20.56 -5.69 -11.63
CA ALA A 206 -21.54 -5.64 -10.56
C ALA A 206 -21.78 -4.20 -10.05
N LEU A 207 -20.82 -3.29 -10.24
CA LEU A 207 -20.97 -1.87 -9.92
C LEU A 207 -22.07 -1.21 -10.75
N ASP A 208 -22.54 -0.07 -10.26
CA ASP A 208 -23.34 0.84 -11.08
C ASP A 208 -22.61 1.16 -12.41
N PRO A 209 -23.28 1.07 -13.57
CA PRO A 209 -22.63 1.23 -14.86
C PRO A 209 -21.95 2.59 -15.04
N GLU A 210 -22.52 3.67 -14.49
CA GLU A 210 -21.94 5.00 -14.58
C GLU A 210 -20.68 5.09 -13.69
N LEU A 211 -20.74 4.51 -12.48
CA LEU A 211 -19.56 4.41 -11.60
C LEU A 211 -18.43 3.61 -12.25
N SER A 212 -18.72 2.46 -12.86
CA SER A 212 -17.71 1.62 -13.55
C SER A 212 -17.03 2.38 -14.71
N VAL A 213 -17.80 3.12 -15.51
CA VAL A 213 -17.26 3.95 -16.60
C VAL A 213 -16.41 5.09 -16.06
N ASN A 214 -16.88 5.78 -15.02
CA ASN A 214 -16.15 6.88 -14.40
C ASN A 214 -14.84 6.40 -13.75
N TYR A 215 -14.86 5.22 -13.11
CA TYR A 215 -13.67 4.62 -12.51
C TYR A 215 -12.61 4.31 -13.55
N ARG A 216 -12.96 3.59 -14.62
CA ARG A 216 -12.04 3.28 -15.71
C ARG A 216 -11.43 4.53 -16.34
N ARG A 217 -12.25 5.56 -16.58
CA ARG A 217 -11.76 6.84 -17.09
C ARG A 217 -10.72 7.49 -16.16
N ARG A 218 -10.96 7.49 -14.85
CA ARG A 218 -9.97 8.03 -13.90
C ARG A 218 -8.68 7.21 -13.87
N CYS A 219 -8.75 5.88 -13.98
CA CYS A 219 -7.57 5.01 -14.10
C CYS A 219 -6.75 5.34 -15.35
N GLU A 220 -7.42 5.54 -16.49
CA GLU A 220 -6.75 5.97 -17.73
C GLU A 220 -6.09 7.35 -17.60
N GLU A 221 -6.76 8.30 -16.94
CA GLU A 221 -6.21 9.63 -16.65
C GLU A 221 -4.97 9.54 -15.76
N ALA A 222 -5.05 8.77 -14.65
CA ALA A 222 -3.93 8.55 -13.74
C ALA A 222 -2.72 7.91 -14.45
N THR A 223 -2.98 6.92 -15.31
CA THR A 223 -1.93 6.25 -16.10
C THR A 223 -1.23 7.22 -17.05
N LYS A 224 -1.99 8.14 -17.67
CA LYS A 224 -1.44 9.20 -18.54
C LYS A 224 -0.66 10.25 -17.76
N GLU A 225 -1.16 10.67 -16.59
CA GLU A 225 -0.48 11.58 -15.67
C GLU A 225 0.88 11.01 -15.24
N GLY A 226 0.96 9.70 -15.03
CA GLY A 226 2.20 8.95 -14.77
C GLY A 226 3.08 8.69 -16.01
N GLY A 227 2.76 9.28 -17.17
CA GLY A 227 3.59 9.21 -18.39
C GLY A 227 3.52 7.90 -19.19
N LYS A 228 2.67 6.94 -18.83
CA LYS A 228 2.50 5.67 -19.56
C LYS A 228 1.43 5.83 -20.66
N LEU A 229 1.80 5.54 -21.92
CA LEU A 229 0.89 5.45 -23.06
C LEU A 229 0.51 3.99 -23.32
N SER A 230 -0.30 3.39 -22.45
CA SER A 230 -0.80 2.02 -22.65
C SER A 230 -2.12 2.00 -23.43
N GLY A 231 -2.29 1.03 -24.32
CA GLY A 231 -3.57 0.76 -25.00
C GLY A 231 -4.57 -0.08 -24.19
N HIS A 232 -4.15 -0.60 -23.04
CA HIS A 232 -4.98 -1.39 -22.14
C HIS A 232 -5.51 -0.52 -20.98
N PRO A 233 -6.79 -0.64 -20.57
CA PRO A 233 -7.42 0.23 -19.57
C PRO A 233 -6.76 0.18 -18.17
N LEU A 234 -6.14 -0.96 -17.84
CA LEU A 234 -5.41 -1.16 -16.58
C LEU A 234 -3.89 -0.94 -16.71
N GLY A 235 -3.42 -0.47 -17.87
CA GLY A 235 -1.98 -0.45 -18.15
C GLY A 235 -1.46 -1.76 -18.73
N SER A 236 -0.16 -1.76 -19.05
CA SER A 236 0.58 -2.97 -19.44
C SER A 236 1.53 -3.36 -18.31
N TRP A 237 1.49 -4.62 -17.91
CA TRP A 237 2.42 -5.18 -16.93
C TRP A 237 3.81 -5.33 -17.53
N THR A 238 4.80 -4.67 -16.93
CA THR A 238 6.20 -4.85 -17.25
C THR A 238 6.91 -5.37 -16.02
N ILE A 239 7.26 -6.66 -16.01
CA ILE A 239 8.05 -7.24 -14.92
C ILE A 239 9.52 -6.88 -15.17
N PRO A 240 10.20 -6.16 -14.26
CA PRO A 240 11.60 -5.79 -14.43
C PRO A 240 12.50 -7.02 -14.38
N PRO A 241 13.73 -6.92 -14.93
CA PRO A 241 14.73 -7.96 -14.77
C PRO A 241 15.02 -8.22 -13.29
N LEU A 242 14.93 -9.48 -12.87
CA LEU A 242 15.17 -9.85 -11.47
C LEU A 242 16.64 -9.71 -11.08
N ILE A 243 16.87 -9.11 -9.93
CA ILE A 243 18.17 -9.00 -9.29
C ILE A 243 18.45 -10.33 -8.58
N ALA A 244 19.42 -11.09 -9.08
CA ALA A 244 19.74 -12.42 -8.56
C ALA A 244 20.53 -12.40 -7.24
N ASP A 245 21.34 -11.36 -7.05
CA ASP A 245 22.16 -11.13 -5.86
C ASP A 245 21.93 -9.69 -5.39
N GLU A 246 20.99 -9.53 -4.45
CA GLU A 246 20.62 -8.22 -3.94
C GLU A 246 21.74 -7.57 -3.11
N ASP A 247 22.59 -8.36 -2.44
CA ASP A 247 23.69 -7.83 -1.63
C ASP A 247 24.80 -7.27 -2.52
N HIS A 248 25.12 -8.00 -3.60
CA HIS A 248 26.01 -7.47 -4.63
C HIS A 248 25.42 -6.21 -5.25
N TYR A 249 24.14 -6.21 -5.63
CA TYR A 249 23.46 -5.03 -6.18
C TYR A 249 23.50 -3.84 -5.22
N ARG A 250 23.19 -4.03 -3.93
CA ARG A 250 23.30 -2.95 -2.93
C ARG A 250 24.73 -2.42 -2.78
N SER A 251 25.74 -3.29 -2.86
CA SER A 251 27.15 -2.90 -2.70
C SER A 251 27.66 -2.01 -3.84
N THR A 252 27.20 -2.20 -5.07
CA THR A 252 27.64 -1.41 -6.24
C THR A 252 27.11 0.03 -6.21
N PHE A 253 25.93 0.24 -5.63
CA PHE A 253 25.34 1.58 -5.48
C PHE A 253 25.81 2.31 -4.21
N GLN A 254 26.28 1.60 -3.18
CA GLN A 254 26.90 2.21 -1.99
C GLN A 254 28.36 2.64 -2.19
N SER A 255 29.03 2.12 -3.23
CA SER A 255 30.43 2.42 -3.55
C SER A 255 30.60 3.45 -4.67
N SER A 256 29.51 4.04 -5.16
CA SER A 256 29.54 5.17 -6.09
C SER A 256 29.57 6.49 -5.30
N PRO A 257 30.57 7.37 -5.52
CA PRO A 257 30.77 8.61 -4.76
C PRO A 257 29.70 9.68 -4.99
#